data_AF-A0A0F7JSK8-F1
#
_entry.id   AF-A0A0F7JSK8-F1
#
_cell.length_a   1.000
_cell.length_b   1.000
_cell.length_c   1.000
_cell.angle_alpha   90.00
_cell.angle_beta   90.00
_cell.angle_gamma   90.00
#
_symmetry.space_group_name_H-M   'P 1'
#
loop_
_entity.id
_entity.type
_entity.pdbx_description
1 polymer ?
#
loop_
_entity_poly.entity_id
_entity_poly.type
_entity_poly.pdbx_seq_one_letter_code
_entity_poly.pdbx_strand_id
1 'polypeptide(L)'
;MTHPHPTPHTRRLGQPLPPADLHHLTPHGPHLSVHTPRGPLALYRFTPLQMALLTGDTILTAAQWPEHLKAFLYQYVPLPVLPPAPHPPPGLVHAQARDPHGLRTWDHTTYQGWPLYLYAHDHPGQPPSGEVPHLFTQVRLDQPPLPGPHHRPHGP
;
A
#
# COMPACT_ATOMS: atom_id res chain seq x y z
N MET A 1 -19.43 -8.33 47.96
CA MET A 1 -19.21 -7.21 47.01
C MET A 1 -18.21 -7.69 45.98
N THR A 2 -18.70 -8.17 44.85
CA THR A 2 -17.91 -8.74 43.74
C THR A 2 -17.79 -7.68 42.65
N HIS A 3 -16.58 -7.17 42.42
CA HIS A 3 -16.30 -6.31 41.28
C HIS A 3 -16.34 -7.13 39.99
N PRO A 4 -17.14 -6.77 38.97
CA PRO A 4 -17.04 -7.41 37.67
C PRO A 4 -15.75 -6.95 37.00
N HIS A 5 -14.91 -7.92 36.66
CA HIS A 5 -13.72 -7.73 35.84
C HIS A 5 -14.18 -7.25 34.44
N PRO A 6 -13.66 -6.15 33.88
CA PRO A 6 -14.02 -5.76 32.52
C PRO A 6 -13.44 -6.82 31.57
N THR A 7 -14.34 -7.55 30.91
CA THR A 7 -14.02 -8.38 29.75
C THR A 7 -13.22 -7.54 28.74
N PRO A 8 -12.05 -8.01 28.26
CA PRO A 8 -11.36 -7.32 27.18
C PRO A 8 -12.32 -7.29 26.00
N HIS A 9 -12.71 -6.08 25.59
CA HIS A 9 -13.45 -5.89 24.36
C HIS A 9 -12.68 -6.62 23.26
N THR A 10 -13.29 -7.65 22.69
CA THR A 10 -12.90 -8.23 21.42
C THR A 10 -13.04 -7.13 20.37
N ARG A 11 -12.04 -6.26 20.29
CA ARG A 11 -11.89 -5.24 19.26
C ARG A 11 -11.89 -6.03 17.95
N ARG A 12 -12.94 -5.87 17.13
CA ARG A 12 -12.99 -6.49 15.80
C ARG A 12 -11.68 -6.15 15.09
N LEU A 13 -10.84 -7.16 14.90
CA LEU A 13 -9.50 -7.03 14.37
C LEU A 13 -9.58 -6.56 12.90
N GLY A 14 -8.92 -5.43 12.60
CA GLY A 14 -8.41 -5.06 11.27
C GLY A 14 -9.34 -5.25 10.08
N GLN A 15 -10.55 -4.69 10.11
CA GLN A 15 -11.35 -4.61 8.90
C GLN A 15 -10.77 -3.50 8.01
N PRO A 16 -10.38 -3.78 6.75
CA PRO A 16 -9.89 -2.76 5.82
C PRO A 16 -10.90 -1.62 5.74
N LEU A 17 -10.41 -0.38 5.68
CA LEU A 17 -11.29 0.77 5.49
C LEU A 17 -12.17 0.57 4.25
N PRO A 18 -13.48 0.88 4.35
CA PRO A 18 -14.37 0.78 3.20
C PRO A 18 -13.83 1.65 2.05
N PRO A 19 -13.86 1.16 0.79
CA PRO A 19 -13.43 1.96 -0.35
C PRO A 19 -14.12 3.32 -0.47
N ALA A 20 -15.36 3.43 0.03
CA ALA A 20 -16.12 4.69 0.05
C ALA A 20 -15.48 5.82 0.89
N ASP A 21 -14.62 5.47 1.86
CA ASP A 21 -13.89 6.43 2.69
C ASP A 21 -12.58 6.92 2.03
N LEU A 22 -12.19 6.34 0.89
CA LEU A 22 -10.96 6.67 0.17
C LEU A 22 -11.27 7.65 -0.97
N HIS A 23 -10.82 8.91 -0.85
CA HIS A 23 -11.17 9.93 -1.84
C HIS A 23 -10.11 10.14 -2.91
N HIS A 24 -8.94 10.67 -2.57
CA HIS A 24 -7.91 11.00 -3.55
C HIS A 24 -6.52 11.02 -2.91
N LEU A 25 -5.48 10.95 -3.72
CA LEU A 25 -4.10 11.07 -3.25
C LEU A 25 -3.78 12.52 -2.88
N THR A 26 -3.12 12.72 -1.75
CA THR A 26 -2.72 14.05 -1.28
C THR A 26 -1.33 13.99 -0.62
N PRO A 27 -0.50 15.04 -0.79
CA PRO A 27 0.70 15.23 0.03
C PRO A 27 0.35 15.41 1.52
N HIS A 28 1.10 14.74 2.40
CA HIS A 28 1.06 14.96 3.84
C HIS A 28 2.49 15.03 4.39
N GLY A 29 3.00 16.25 4.53
CA GLY A 29 4.42 16.49 4.80
C GLY A 29 5.29 15.90 3.66
N PRO A 30 6.34 15.12 3.96
CA PRO A 30 7.18 14.49 2.95
C PRO A 30 6.58 13.21 2.34
N HIS A 31 5.42 12.78 2.83
CA HIS A 31 4.81 11.51 2.45
C HIS A 31 3.59 11.69 1.56
N LEU A 32 3.32 10.65 0.76
CA LEU A 32 2.05 10.52 0.06
C LEU A 32 1.02 9.86 0.98
N SER A 33 -0.22 10.29 0.93
CA SER A 33 -1.33 9.72 1.70
C SER A 33 -2.62 9.72 0.91
N VAL A 34 -3.60 8.96 1.38
CA VAL A 34 -4.99 9.04 0.88
C VAL A 34 -5.76 10.02 1.76
N HIS A 35 -6.43 10.97 1.13
CA HIS A 35 -7.40 11.82 1.81
C HIS A 35 -8.65 11.01 2.19
N THR A 36 -9.02 11.04 3.47
CA THR A 36 -10.28 10.48 3.98
C THR A 36 -11.01 11.52 4.83
N PRO A 37 -12.31 11.38 5.10
CA PRO A 37 -13.06 12.31 5.96
C PRO A 37 -12.53 12.39 7.40
N ARG A 38 -11.82 11.34 7.84
CA ARG A 38 -11.30 11.21 9.21
C ARG A 38 -9.81 11.60 9.33
N GLY A 39 -9.24 12.14 8.25
CA GLY A 39 -7.84 12.54 8.18
C GLY A 39 -7.04 11.76 7.13
N PRO A 40 -5.74 12.05 6.98
CA PRO A 40 -4.88 11.34 6.03
C PRO A 40 -4.69 9.89 6.46
N LEU A 41 -4.62 8.99 5.48
CA LEU A 41 -4.29 7.58 5.67
C LEU A 41 -2.98 7.26 4.95
N ALA A 42 -2.05 6.62 5.65
CA ALA A 42 -0.72 6.34 5.14
C ALA A 42 -0.74 5.32 3.98
N LEU A 43 0.24 5.47 3.08
CA LEU A 43 0.46 4.58 1.95
C LEU A 43 1.83 3.94 2.03
N TYR A 44 1.90 2.69 1.57
CA TYR A 44 3.11 1.88 1.58
C TYR A 44 3.46 1.38 0.19
N ARG A 45 4.74 1.10 -0.01
CA ARG A 45 5.28 0.42 -1.20
C ARG A 45 6.07 -0.82 -0.79
N PHE A 46 6.04 -1.83 -1.64
CA PHE A 46 6.82 -3.05 -1.48
C PHE A 46 8.23 -2.87 -2.04
N THR A 47 9.21 -2.60 -1.19
CA THR A 47 10.57 -2.21 -1.60
C THR A 47 11.35 -3.27 -2.38
N PRO A 48 11.18 -4.59 -2.14
CA PRO A 48 11.87 -5.61 -2.94
C PRO A 48 11.53 -5.58 -4.44
N LEU A 49 10.42 -4.93 -4.84
CA LEU A 49 10.02 -4.79 -6.24
C LEU A 49 11.10 -4.16 -7.12
N GLN A 50 11.81 -3.16 -6.61
CA GLN A 50 12.87 -2.53 -7.38
C GLN A 50 14.01 -3.49 -7.70
N MET A 51 14.47 -4.27 -6.72
CA MET A 51 15.58 -5.21 -6.95
C MET A 51 15.19 -6.33 -7.91
N ALA A 52 13.95 -6.83 -7.80
CA ALA A 52 13.46 -7.83 -8.75
C ALA A 52 13.44 -7.29 -10.19
N LEU A 53 13.00 -6.05 -10.39
CA LEU A 53 13.02 -5.43 -11.72
C LEU A 53 14.44 -5.22 -12.25
N LEU A 54 15.38 -4.84 -11.39
CA LEU A 54 16.79 -4.65 -11.78
C LEU A 54 17.51 -5.96 -12.12
N THR A 55 17.13 -7.06 -11.47
CA THR A 55 17.70 -8.40 -11.69
C THR A 55 16.97 -9.20 -12.76
N GLY A 56 15.78 -8.76 -13.17
CA GLY A 56 14.90 -9.52 -14.07
C GLY A 56 14.14 -10.65 -13.38
N ASP A 57 14.19 -10.71 -12.05
CA ASP A 57 13.48 -11.71 -11.26
C ASP A 57 11.96 -11.43 -11.25
N THR A 58 11.19 -12.50 -11.24
CA THR A 58 9.73 -12.41 -11.04
C THR A 58 9.43 -12.42 -9.56
N ILE A 59 8.74 -11.39 -9.06
CA ILE A 59 8.23 -11.41 -7.69
C ILE A 59 7.05 -12.38 -7.61
N LEU A 60 7.16 -13.34 -6.69
CA LEU A 60 6.07 -14.24 -6.36
C LEU A 60 4.83 -13.43 -5.99
N THR A 61 3.69 -13.76 -6.60
CA THR A 61 2.42 -13.21 -6.13
C THR A 61 2.15 -13.74 -4.73
N ALA A 62 1.46 -13.00 -3.85
CA ALA A 62 1.21 -13.47 -2.47
C ALA A 62 0.62 -14.90 -2.38
N ALA A 63 -0.10 -15.37 -3.40
CA ALA A 63 -0.60 -16.75 -3.49
C ALA A 63 0.52 -17.81 -3.58
N GLN A 64 1.68 -17.46 -4.12
CA GLN A 64 2.86 -18.31 -4.32
C GLN A 64 3.86 -18.23 -3.14
N TRP A 65 3.65 -17.34 -2.17
CA TRP A 65 4.51 -17.25 -0.99
C TRP A 65 4.25 -18.42 -0.02
N PRO A 66 5.22 -18.77 0.84
CA PRO A 66 5.00 -19.74 1.91
C PRO A 66 3.77 -19.40 2.75
N GLU A 67 2.95 -20.40 3.09
CA GLU A 67 1.67 -20.22 3.82
C GLU A 67 1.81 -19.37 5.08
N HIS A 68 2.89 -19.56 5.84
CA HIS A 68 3.13 -18.82 7.08
C HIS A 68 3.36 -17.30 6.89
N LEU A 69 3.68 -16.86 5.67
CA LEU A 69 3.85 -15.44 5.33
C LEU A 69 2.59 -14.81 4.74
N LYS A 70 1.64 -15.61 4.25
CA LYS A 70 0.44 -15.09 3.57
C LYS A 70 -0.40 -14.19 4.48
N ALA A 71 -0.57 -14.58 5.75
CA ALA A 71 -1.33 -13.79 6.72
C ALA A 71 -0.74 -12.39 6.94
N PHE A 72 0.59 -12.28 6.92
CA PHE A 72 1.29 -10.99 6.98
C PHE A 72 1.09 -10.19 5.68
N LEU A 73 1.33 -10.80 4.52
CA LEU A 73 1.23 -10.10 3.22
C LEU A 73 -0.19 -9.61 2.93
N TYR A 74 -1.22 -10.35 3.35
CA TYR A 74 -2.61 -9.97 3.12
C TYR A 74 -3.07 -8.75 3.91
N GLN A 75 -2.30 -8.32 4.92
CA GLN A 75 -2.53 -7.06 5.62
C GLN A 75 -2.21 -5.84 4.73
N TYR A 76 -1.42 -6.00 3.66
CA TYR A 76 -1.13 -4.94 2.70
C TYR A 76 -2.08 -5.05 1.51
N VAL A 77 -3.10 -4.21 1.51
CA VAL A 77 -4.17 -4.20 0.53
C VAL A 77 -3.81 -3.25 -0.62
N PRO A 78 -3.81 -3.70 -1.88
CA PRO A 78 -3.59 -2.79 -3.02
C PRO A 78 -4.62 -1.65 -3.02
N LEU A 79 -4.14 -0.43 -3.14
CA LEU A 79 -4.99 0.76 -3.21
C LEU A 79 -5.83 0.69 -4.49
N PRO A 80 -7.18 0.68 -4.42
CA PRO A 80 -8.02 0.74 -5.60
C PRO A 80 -7.80 2.04 -6.37
N VAL A 81 -8.14 2.06 -7.65
CA VAL A 81 -8.10 3.29 -8.46
C VAL A 81 -8.95 4.37 -7.82
N LEU A 82 -8.29 5.44 -7.38
CA LEU A 82 -8.95 6.61 -6.81
C LEU A 82 -9.31 7.62 -7.91
N PRO A 83 -10.39 8.40 -7.73
CA PRO A 83 -10.66 9.54 -8.60
C PRO A 83 -9.51 10.56 -8.53
N PRO A 84 -9.31 11.34 -9.60
CA PRO A 84 -8.26 12.35 -9.65
C PRO A 84 -8.47 13.40 -8.55
N ALA A 85 -7.37 13.79 -7.90
CA ALA A 85 -7.38 14.85 -6.90
C ALA A 85 -7.60 16.23 -7.57
N PRO A 86 -8.30 17.17 -6.92
CA PRO A 86 -8.33 18.56 -7.36
C PRO A 86 -6.93 19.18 -7.46
N HIS A 87 -6.05 18.77 -6.55
CA HIS A 87 -4.65 19.21 -6.47
C HIS A 87 -3.77 17.95 -6.45
N PRO A 88 -3.35 17.45 -7.63
CA PRO A 88 -2.61 16.20 -7.69
C PRO A 88 -1.24 16.31 -7.02
N PRO A 89 -0.75 15.22 -6.42
CA PRO A 89 0.61 15.18 -5.87
C PRO A 89 1.64 15.38 -6.99
N PRO A 90 2.85 15.87 -6.65
CA PRO A 90 3.92 16.05 -7.63
C PRO A 90 4.45 14.68 -8.11
N GLY A 91 3.89 14.14 -9.19
CA GLY A 91 4.37 12.89 -9.78
C GLY A 91 3.36 12.20 -10.69
N LEU A 92 3.79 11.11 -11.31
CA LEU A 92 2.93 10.31 -12.18
C LEU A 92 2.07 9.36 -11.36
N VAL A 93 0.75 9.49 -11.50
CA VAL A 93 -0.24 8.60 -10.92
C VAL A 93 -0.94 7.86 -12.06
N HIS A 94 -0.97 6.53 -12.00
CA HIS A 94 -1.63 5.71 -13.01
C HIS A 94 -2.48 4.62 -12.38
N ALA A 95 -3.48 4.16 -13.14
CA ALA A 95 -4.13 2.89 -12.90
C ALA A 95 -3.29 1.79 -13.57
N GLN A 96 -3.11 0.67 -12.87
CA GLN A 96 -2.47 -0.51 -13.43
C GLN A 96 -3.36 -1.73 -13.19
N ALA A 97 -3.61 -2.47 -14.26
CA ALA A 97 -4.37 -3.71 -14.22
C ALA A 97 -3.65 -4.76 -13.38
N ARG A 98 -4.43 -5.57 -12.66
CA ARG A 98 -3.94 -6.73 -11.91
C ARG A 98 -4.34 -8.02 -12.62
N ASP A 99 -3.71 -9.11 -12.18
CA ASP A 99 -4.05 -10.47 -12.61
C ASP A 99 -5.53 -10.75 -12.28
N PRO A 100 -6.38 -11.04 -13.29
CA PRO A 100 -7.80 -11.31 -13.10
C PRO A 100 -8.07 -12.61 -12.33
N HIS A 101 -7.07 -13.47 -12.14
CA HIS A 101 -7.18 -14.72 -11.40
C HIS A 101 -6.54 -14.67 -10.00
N GLY A 102 -6.03 -13.51 -9.58
CA GLY A 102 -5.47 -13.31 -8.24
C GLY A 102 -6.51 -13.06 -7.14
N LEU A 103 -6.07 -12.96 -5.89
CA LEU A 103 -6.95 -12.65 -4.74
C LEU A 103 -7.44 -11.18 -4.70
N ARG A 104 -6.76 -10.31 -5.43
CA ARG A 104 -7.02 -8.86 -5.51
C ARG A 104 -7.04 -8.51 -7.01
N THR A 105 -8.19 -8.74 -7.65
CA THR A 105 -8.35 -8.71 -9.12
C THR A 105 -8.63 -7.33 -9.69
N TRP A 106 -8.84 -6.33 -8.82
CA TRP A 106 -9.12 -4.97 -9.25
C TRP A 106 -7.84 -4.22 -9.64
N ASP A 107 -7.99 -3.28 -10.56
CA ASP A 107 -6.94 -2.32 -10.91
C ASP A 107 -6.48 -1.56 -9.67
N HIS A 108 -5.17 -1.39 -9.54
CA HIS A 108 -4.59 -0.63 -8.43
C HIS A 108 -4.04 0.72 -8.89
N THR A 109 -3.87 1.63 -7.95
CA THR A 109 -3.15 2.89 -8.18
C THR A 109 -1.65 2.69 -8.03
N THR A 110 -0.89 3.30 -8.93
CA THR A 110 0.56 3.45 -8.83
C THR A 110 0.96 4.91 -8.67
N TYR A 111 2.10 5.17 -8.02
CA TYR A 111 2.73 6.48 -7.96
C TYR A 111 4.21 6.35 -8.33
N GLN A 112 4.64 7.09 -9.35
CA GLN A 112 5.99 6.99 -9.92
C GLN A 112 6.34 5.53 -10.27
N GLY A 113 5.38 4.78 -10.81
CA GLY A 113 5.51 3.36 -11.14
C GLY A 113 5.39 2.38 -9.97
N TRP A 114 5.45 2.84 -8.71
CA TRP A 114 5.29 1.98 -7.54
C TRP A 114 3.83 1.63 -7.29
N PRO A 115 3.45 0.34 -7.18
CA PRO A 115 2.14 -0.06 -6.67
C PRO A 115 1.95 0.40 -5.23
N LEU A 116 0.77 0.98 -4.96
CA LEU A 116 0.43 1.54 -3.65
C LEU A 116 -0.38 0.56 -2.82
N TYR A 117 -0.07 0.50 -1.53
CA TYR A 117 -0.73 -0.37 -0.57
C TYR A 117 -1.23 0.39 0.65
N LEU A 118 -2.38 -0.01 1.16
CA LEU A 118 -2.91 0.34 2.48
C LEU A 118 -2.56 -0.77 3.46
N TYR A 119 -2.19 -0.41 4.69
CA TYR A 119 -2.06 -1.38 5.76
C TYR A 119 -3.41 -1.55 6.47
N ALA A 120 -3.90 -2.79 6.59
CA ALA A 120 -5.24 -3.10 7.07
C ALA A 120 -5.52 -2.67 8.52
N HIS A 121 -4.47 -2.42 9.31
CA HIS A 121 -4.58 -1.99 10.71
C HIS A 121 -4.35 -0.49 10.91
N ASP A 122 -4.01 0.26 9.86
CA ASP A 122 -3.90 1.71 9.97
C ASP A 122 -5.29 2.37 10.04
N HIS A 123 -5.33 3.48 10.76
CA HIS A 123 -6.53 4.29 10.93
C HIS A 123 -6.28 5.71 10.43
N PRO A 124 -7.25 6.35 9.75
CA PRO A 124 -7.04 7.71 9.26
C PRO A 124 -6.83 8.69 10.40
N GLY A 125 -5.92 9.65 10.19
CA GLY A 125 -5.55 10.65 11.19
C GLY A 125 -4.69 10.10 12.33
N GLN A 126 -4.31 8.83 12.32
CA GLN A 126 -3.40 8.22 13.28
C GLN A 126 -1.99 8.05 12.69
N PRO A 127 -0.95 7.94 13.52
CA PRO A 127 0.39 7.60 13.04
C PRO A 127 0.42 6.28 12.26
N PRO A 128 1.23 6.18 11.20
CA PRO A 128 1.41 4.95 10.45
C PRO A 128 1.98 3.83 11.32
N SER A 129 1.48 2.61 11.15
CA SER A 129 1.93 1.42 11.90
C SER A 129 2.33 0.24 11.00
N GLY A 130 2.13 0.37 9.70
CA GLY A 130 2.40 -0.69 8.71
C GLY A 130 3.82 -0.67 8.14
N GLU A 131 4.74 0.12 8.70
CA GLU A 131 6.11 0.13 8.23
C GLU A 131 6.86 -1.12 8.69
N VAL A 132 7.44 -1.84 7.73
CA VAL A 132 8.36 -2.94 7.96
C VAL A 132 9.63 -2.62 7.18
N PRO A 133 10.72 -2.25 7.87
CA PRO A 133 11.98 -1.87 7.24
C PRO A 133 12.39 -2.87 6.16
N HIS A 134 12.79 -2.34 4.99
CA HIS A 134 13.23 -3.11 3.82
C HIS A 134 12.17 -4.00 3.15
N LEU A 135 10.92 -4.01 3.62
CA LEU A 135 9.84 -4.79 3.02
C LEU A 135 8.68 -3.89 2.57
N PHE A 136 8.05 -3.19 3.52
CA PHE A 136 7.00 -2.22 3.27
C PHE A 136 7.36 -0.90 3.93
N THR A 137 7.62 0.11 3.11
CA THR A 137 8.00 1.44 3.62
C THR A 137 6.95 2.46 3.23
N GLN A 138 6.78 3.50 4.05
CA GLN A 138 5.87 4.58 3.73
C GLN A 138 6.31 5.29 2.44
N VAL A 139 5.35 5.59 1.58
CA VAL A 139 5.59 6.25 0.28
C VAL A 139 6.00 7.69 0.51
N ARG A 140 7.13 8.09 -0.07
CA ARG A 140 7.66 9.45 0.01
C ARG A 140 7.44 10.18 -1.31
N LEU A 141 7.25 11.49 -1.24
CA LEU A 141 7.09 12.32 -2.43
C LEU A 141 8.40 12.44 -3.23
N ASP A 142 9.54 12.42 -2.54
CA ASP A 142 10.90 12.53 -3.10
C ASP A 142 11.52 11.18 -3.51
N GLN A 143 10.75 10.09 -3.45
CA GLN A 143 11.28 8.78 -3.76
C GLN A 143 11.61 8.63 -5.26
N PRO A 144 12.66 7.87 -5.61
CA PRO A 144 12.96 7.59 -7.00
C PRO A 144 11.82 6.80 -7.66
N PRO A 145 11.53 7.05 -8.94
CA PRO A 145 10.55 6.26 -9.68
C PRO A 145 11.00 4.80 -9.79
N LEU A 146 10.02 3.91 -9.84
CA LEU A 146 10.28 2.50 -10.10
C LEU A 146 10.80 2.38 -11.54
N PRO A 147 11.93 1.68 -11.77
CA PRO A 147 12.42 1.46 -13.12
C PRO A 147 11.33 0.83 -13.99
N GLY A 148 11.09 1.39 -15.17
CA GLY A 148 10.12 0.80 -16.10
C GLY A 148 10.59 -0.56 -16.60
N PRO A 149 9.69 -1.40 -17.15
CA PRO A 149 10.03 -2.73 -17.69
C PRO A 149 11.05 -2.72 -18.84
N HIS A 150 11.39 -1.55 -19.38
CA HIS A 150 12.43 -1.36 -20.42
C HIS A 150 13.76 -0.83 -19.88
N HIS A 151 13.91 -0.66 -18.57
CA HIS A 151 15.14 -0.17 -17.98
C HIS A 151 16.16 -1.32 -17.85
N ARG A 152 16.60 -1.91 -18.97
CA ARG A 152 17.82 -2.71 -18.97
C ARG A 152 18.97 -1.75 -18.67
N PRO A 153 19.74 -1.95 -17.59
CA PRO A 153 21.04 -1.31 -17.52
C PRO A 153 21.84 -1.86 -18.69
N HIS A 154 22.18 -0.98 -19.65
CA HIS A 154 23.27 -1.26 -20.57
C HIS A 154 24.51 -1.45 -19.69
N GLY A 155 24.90 -2.72 -19.49
CA GLY A 155 26.18 -3.04 -18.88
C GLY A 155 27.32 -2.54 -19.80
N PRO A 156 28.51 -2.27 -19.23
CA PRO A 156 29.69 -1.90 -19.99
C PRO A 156 30.13 -3.00 -20.97
#